data_AF-A0A0D7CH91-F1
#
_entry.id   AF-A0A0D7CH91-F1
#
_cell.length_a   1.000
_cell.length_b   1.000
_cell.length_c   1.000
_cell.angle_alpha   90.00
_cell.angle_beta   90.00
_cell.angle_gamma   90.00
#
_symmetry.space_group_name_H-M   'P 1'
#
loop_
_entity.id
_entity.type
_entity.pdbx_description
1 polymer ?
#
loop_
_entity_poly.entity_id
_entity_poly.type
_entity_poly.pdbx_seq_one_letter_code
_entity_poly.pdbx_strand_id
1 'polypeptide(L)'
;MDEKPAAKRLVPAALQHIAAMYAGVVTPPLIIGQAVGLDTAGRTRLIAASLLIAGLATLLQTLGIRRFAGNRLPFVNAASSAGITPMLAIAETTAKGHQLPAIYGAVMVAGVVCLAVGPFFGKLLRFFPPLVTGVVITLIGVTLMPVPVGWAQGGDLVAVSLGAGIIPLAAPTFYADFPAWAQTVLGSGISAGALVAVALNLFFHHLGTRSTPRAAVLSAASSGSGTQIP
;
A
#
# COMPACT_ATOMS: atom_id res chain seq x y z
N MET A 1 16.92 -21.49 10.18
CA MET A 1 17.25 -20.16 9.60
C MET A 1 18.29 -20.25 8.48
N ASP A 2 19.03 -21.36 8.33
CA ASP A 2 19.81 -21.70 7.12
C ASP A 2 19.29 -22.99 6.47
N GLU A 3 18.03 -22.97 6.04
CA GLU A 3 17.49 -24.06 5.24
C GLU A 3 17.06 -23.45 3.92
N LYS A 4 17.83 -23.71 2.86
CA LYS A 4 17.57 -23.22 1.51
C LYS A 4 16.40 -24.06 0.97
N PRO A 5 15.16 -23.54 0.95
CA PRO A 5 14.02 -24.33 0.50
C PRO A 5 14.23 -24.67 -0.99
N ALA A 6 13.68 -25.78 -1.44
CA ALA A 6 13.75 -26.17 -2.85
C ALA A 6 13.36 -24.99 -3.76
N ALA A 7 14.16 -24.71 -4.79
CA ALA A 7 14.02 -23.55 -5.68
C ALA A 7 12.59 -23.40 -6.26
N LYS A 8 11.87 -24.51 -6.40
CA LYS A 8 10.48 -24.58 -6.87
C LYS A 8 9.46 -23.90 -5.93
N ARG A 9 9.76 -23.79 -4.62
CA ARG A 9 8.93 -23.06 -3.64
C ARG A 9 9.40 -21.61 -3.44
N LEU A 10 10.68 -21.32 -3.69
CA LEU A 10 11.26 -19.99 -3.50
C LEU A 10 10.73 -18.97 -4.49
N VAL A 11 10.65 -19.33 -5.77
CA VAL A 11 10.19 -18.42 -6.83
C VAL A 11 8.74 -17.94 -6.60
N PRO A 12 7.74 -18.82 -6.41
CA PRO A 12 6.37 -18.38 -6.16
C PRO A 12 6.21 -17.65 -4.82
N ALA A 13 6.94 -18.06 -3.78
CA ALA A 13 6.91 -17.38 -2.48
C ALA A 13 7.50 -15.96 -2.56
N ALA A 14 8.60 -15.77 -3.30
CA ALA A 14 9.20 -14.46 -3.51
C ALA A 14 8.27 -13.55 -4.33
N LEU A 15 7.62 -14.08 -5.37
CA LEU A 15 6.62 -13.34 -6.15
C LEU A 15 5.42 -12.92 -5.28
N GLN A 16 4.91 -13.81 -4.43
CA GLN A 16 3.83 -13.50 -3.49
C GLN A 16 4.24 -12.43 -2.47
N HIS A 17 5.48 -12.50 -1.97
CA HIS A 17 6.00 -11.51 -1.04
C HIS A 17 6.12 -10.11 -1.68
N ILE A 18 6.62 -10.04 -2.91
CA ILE A 18 6.70 -8.79 -3.69
C ILE A 18 5.29 -8.26 -3.97
N ALA A 19 4.36 -9.12 -4.40
CA ALA A 19 2.98 -8.72 -4.68
C ALA A 19 2.28 -8.17 -3.43
N ALA A 20 2.45 -8.82 -2.28
CA ALA A 20 1.91 -8.35 -1.00
C ALA A 20 2.52 -7.02 -0.57
N MET A 21 3.84 -6.86 -0.72
CA MET A 21 4.54 -5.62 -0.38
C MET A 21 4.18 -4.46 -1.30
N TYR A 22 3.96 -4.72 -2.60
CA TYR A 22 3.58 -3.70 -3.57
C TYR A 22 2.31 -2.95 -3.13
N ALA A 23 1.27 -3.68 -2.70
CA ALA A 23 0.04 -3.08 -2.19
C ALA A 23 0.29 -2.18 -0.97
N GLY A 24 1.19 -2.57 -0.07
CA GLY A 24 1.56 -1.79 1.11
C GLY A 24 2.36 -0.52 0.80
N VAL A 25 3.25 -0.56 -0.20
CA VAL A 25 4.13 0.58 -0.55
C VAL A 25 3.43 1.61 -1.45
N VAL A 26 2.50 1.18 -2.31
CA VAL A 26 1.81 2.05 -3.27
C VAL A 26 0.59 2.75 -2.67
N THR A 27 -0.06 2.14 -1.68
CA THR A 27 -1.27 2.70 -1.04
C THR A 27 -1.03 4.07 -0.37
N PRO A 28 -0.01 4.27 0.49
CA PRO A 28 0.23 5.57 1.13
C PRO A 28 0.43 6.75 0.17
N PRO A 29 1.33 6.69 -0.85
CA PRO A 29 1.50 7.80 -1.80
C PRO A 29 0.25 8.03 -2.68
N LEU A 30 -0.53 6.97 -2.95
CA LEU A 30 -1.79 7.11 -3.69
C LEU A 30 -2.84 7.87 -2.87
N ILE A 31 -3.01 7.53 -1.57
CA ILE A 31 -3.92 8.23 -0.66
C ILE A 31 -3.56 9.70 -0.54
N ILE A 32 -2.28 9.98 -0.28
CA ILE A 32 -1.79 11.37 -0.11
C ILE A 32 -1.91 12.14 -1.43
N GLY A 33 -1.55 11.52 -2.56
CA GLY A 33 -1.65 12.15 -3.87
C GLY A 33 -3.10 12.44 -4.31
N GLN A 34 -4.06 11.61 -3.90
CA GLN A 34 -5.49 11.87 -4.09
C GLN A 34 -5.98 13.01 -3.18
N ALA A 35 -5.60 13.00 -1.91
CA ALA A 35 -6.01 14.02 -0.93
C ALA A 35 -5.47 15.43 -1.27
N VAL A 36 -4.26 15.51 -1.80
CA VAL A 36 -3.62 16.78 -2.22
C VAL A 36 -4.09 17.23 -3.62
N GLY A 37 -4.91 16.43 -4.31
CA GLY A 37 -5.47 16.78 -5.61
C GLY A 37 -4.45 16.77 -6.77
N LEU A 38 -3.39 15.95 -6.67
CA LEU A 38 -2.40 15.84 -7.75
C LEU A 38 -3.03 15.26 -9.02
N ASP A 39 -2.51 15.66 -10.18
CA ASP A 39 -2.85 15.06 -11.46
C ASP A 39 -2.32 13.62 -11.56
N THR A 40 -2.77 12.88 -12.57
CA THR A 40 -2.36 11.48 -12.79
C THR A 40 -0.84 11.35 -12.95
N ALA A 41 -0.18 12.30 -13.63
CA ALA A 41 1.27 12.29 -13.80
C ALA A 41 2.02 12.55 -12.46
N GLY A 42 1.51 13.45 -11.62
CA GLY A 42 2.01 13.74 -10.28
C GLY A 42 1.88 12.54 -9.34
N ARG A 43 0.71 11.88 -9.33
CA ARG A 43 0.50 10.63 -8.55
C ARG A 43 1.47 9.53 -8.99
N THR A 44 1.68 9.38 -10.29
CA THR A 44 2.60 8.37 -10.85
C THR A 44 4.05 8.64 -10.42
N ARG A 45 4.49 9.90 -10.46
CA ARG A 45 5.81 10.31 -9.96
C ARG A 45 5.97 10.02 -8.47
N LEU A 46 4.94 10.26 -7.66
CA LEU A 46 4.96 10.02 -6.21
C LEU A 46 5.05 8.52 -5.87
N ILE A 47 4.31 7.68 -6.61
CA ILE A 47 4.38 6.22 -6.48
C ILE A 47 5.76 5.70 -6.88
N ALA A 48 6.30 6.16 -8.03
CA ALA A 48 7.62 5.76 -8.50
C ALA A 48 8.73 6.17 -7.50
N ALA A 49 8.66 7.40 -6.97
CA ALA A 49 9.59 7.88 -5.94
C ALA A 49 9.50 7.05 -4.65
N SER A 50 8.28 6.73 -4.20
CA SER A 50 8.05 5.88 -3.02
C SER A 50 8.66 4.49 -3.19
N LEU A 51 8.40 3.83 -4.33
CA LEU A 51 8.96 2.51 -4.64
C LEU A 51 10.50 2.53 -4.72
N LEU A 52 11.07 3.57 -5.33
CA LEU A 52 12.52 3.75 -5.41
C LEU A 52 13.14 3.94 -4.02
N ILE A 53 12.55 4.80 -3.18
CA ILE A 53 13.03 5.08 -1.83
C ILE A 53 12.86 3.85 -0.93
N ALA A 54 11.74 3.14 -1.01
CA ALA A 54 11.50 1.91 -0.24
C ALA A 54 12.52 0.82 -0.62
N GLY A 55 12.82 0.67 -1.91
CA GLY A 55 13.87 -0.22 -2.39
C GLY A 55 15.26 0.18 -1.88
N LEU A 56 15.61 1.46 -1.99
CA LEU A 56 16.89 1.98 -1.50
C LEU A 56 17.02 1.84 0.02
N ALA A 57 15.96 2.13 0.78
CA ALA A 57 15.92 1.97 2.23
C ALA A 57 16.07 0.50 2.63
N THR A 58 15.43 -0.42 1.91
CA THR A 58 15.58 -1.86 2.12
C THR A 58 17.01 -2.33 1.81
N LEU A 59 17.61 -1.86 0.70
CA LEU A 59 19.02 -2.13 0.38
C LEU A 59 19.95 -1.58 1.45
N LEU A 60 19.70 -0.37 1.94
CA LEU A 60 20.49 0.25 3.01
C LEU A 60 20.39 -0.53 4.33
N GLN A 61 19.18 -0.99 4.68
CA GLN A 61 18.91 -1.79 5.89
C GLN A 61 19.56 -3.18 5.83
N THR A 62 19.56 -3.80 4.64
CA THR A 62 20.08 -5.15 4.40
C THR A 62 21.60 -5.18 4.22
N LEU A 63 22.17 -4.26 3.44
CA LEU A 63 23.63 -4.16 3.22
C LEU A 63 24.36 -3.63 4.46
N GLY A 64 23.69 -2.82 5.28
CA GLY A 64 24.15 -2.38 6.60
C GLY A 64 25.50 -1.66 6.58
N ILE A 65 25.49 -0.33 6.67
CA ILE A 65 26.70 0.47 6.80
C ILE A 65 27.25 0.33 8.23
N ARG A 66 28.16 -0.63 8.41
CA ARG A 66 29.11 -0.83 9.53
C ARG A 66 28.65 -0.30 10.91
N ARG A 67 28.32 -1.17 11.89
CA ARG A 67 28.06 -0.93 13.34
C ARG A 67 27.16 0.27 13.77
N PHE A 68 26.81 1.20 12.90
CA PHE A 68 26.05 2.42 13.17
C PHE A 68 24.64 2.39 12.56
N ALA A 69 24.46 1.71 11.41
CA ALA A 69 23.15 1.61 10.76
C ALA A 69 22.96 0.27 10.01
N GLY A 70 21.79 -0.34 10.18
CA GLY A 70 21.36 -1.58 9.52
C GLY A 70 21.47 -2.81 10.43
N ASN A 71 20.33 -3.47 10.67
CA ASN A 71 20.21 -4.63 11.55
C ASN A 71 20.86 -5.91 10.95
N ARG A 72 21.46 -5.81 9.74
CA ARG A 72 22.00 -6.93 8.93
C ARG A 72 21.05 -8.12 8.85
N LEU A 73 19.76 -7.81 8.85
CA LEU A 73 18.68 -8.77 8.77
C LEU A 73 17.83 -8.39 7.57
N PRO A 74 17.32 -9.39 6.81
CA PRO A 74 16.46 -9.17 5.65
C PRO A 74 15.09 -8.63 6.10
N PHE A 75 15.02 -7.34 6.40
CA PHE A 75 13.79 -6.62 6.70
C PHE A 75 13.44 -5.69 5.55
N VAL A 76 12.28 -5.94 4.92
CA VAL A 76 11.72 -5.07 3.90
C VAL A 76 11.15 -3.84 4.58
N ASN A 77 11.62 -2.65 4.16
CA ASN A 77 11.10 -1.38 4.66
C ASN A 77 9.99 -0.89 3.73
N ALA A 78 8.75 -0.95 4.20
CA ALA A 78 7.60 -0.41 3.52
C ALA A 78 7.18 0.92 4.14
N ALA A 79 6.52 1.77 3.34
CA ALA A 79 5.93 3.00 3.82
C ALA A 79 4.93 2.70 4.95
N SER A 80 5.12 3.34 6.11
CA SER A 80 4.29 3.10 7.28
C SER A 80 2.89 3.70 7.13
N SER A 81 1.87 2.86 7.30
CA SER A 81 0.48 3.29 7.31
C SER A 81 0.13 4.21 8.49
N ALA A 82 0.93 4.16 9.58
CA ALA A 82 0.72 4.99 10.76
C ALA A 82 0.87 6.50 10.47
N GLY A 83 1.67 6.86 9.46
CA GLY A 83 1.94 8.26 9.12
C GLY A 83 0.85 8.92 8.26
N ILE A 84 -0.08 8.14 7.67
CA ILE A 84 -1.04 8.66 6.69
C ILE A 84 -1.98 9.69 7.35
N THR A 85 -2.56 9.36 8.50
CA THR A 85 -3.48 10.25 9.22
C THR A 85 -2.87 11.61 9.56
N PRO A 86 -1.68 11.70 10.20
CA PRO A 86 -1.06 13.00 10.46
C PRO A 86 -0.63 13.73 9.18
N MET A 87 -0.22 13.03 8.11
CA MET A 87 0.08 13.66 6.82
C MET A 87 -1.16 14.31 6.18
N LEU A 88 -2.33 13.66 6.29
CA LEU A 88 -3.61 14.22 5.83
C LEU A 88 -4.01 15.46 6.65
N ALA A 89 -3.84 15.41 7.97
CA ALA A 89 -4.11 16.57 8.84
C ALA A 89 -3.20 17.78 8.49
N ILE A 90 -1.94 17.54 8.15
CA ILE A 90 -1.02 18.59 7.66
C ILE A 90 -1.50 19.14 6.32
N ALA A 91 -1.98 18.27 5.42
CA ALA A 91 -2.51 18.69 4.13
C ALA A 91 -3.74 19.60 4.27
N GLU A 92 -4.64 19.30 5.21
CA GLU A 92 -5.86 20.08 5.48
C GLU A 92 -5.56 21.44 6.13
N THR A 93 -4.55 21.50 6.98
CA THR A 93 -4.16 22.74 7.70
C THR A 93 -3.25 23.65 6.88
N THR A 94 -2.68 23.16 5.78
CA THR A 94 -1.77 23.91 4.91
C THR A 94 -2.48 24.49 3.69
N ALA A 95 -2.14 25.74 3.32
CA ALA A 95 -2.67 26.40 2.14
C ALA A 95 -2.51 25.56 0.85
N LYS A 96 -3.55 25.56 0.01
CA LYS A 96 -3.57 24.83 -1.27
C LYS A 96 -2.36 25.24 -2.12
N GLY A 97 -1.59 24.25 -2.59
CA GLY A 97 -0.35 24.44 -3.35
C GLY A 97 0.95 24.23 -2.54
N HIS A 98 0.93 24.36 -1.21
CA HIS A 98 2.11 24.14 -0.35
C HIS A 98 2.05 22.84 0.48
N GLN A 99 1.03 22.02 0.24
CA GLN A 99 0.75 20.80 1.01
C GLN A 99 1.87 19.75 0.87
N LEU A 100 2.38 19.50 -0.35
CA LEU A 100 3.46 18.54 -0.58
C LEU A 100 4.77 18.94 0.12
N PRO A 101 5.31 20.16 -0.06
CA PRO A 101 6.49 20.60 0.67
C PRO A 101 6.32 20.56 2.20
N ALA A 102 5.15 20.93 2.71
CA ALA A 102 4.86 20.88 4.14
C ALA A 102 4.91 19.45 4.69
N ILE A 103 4.33 18.49 3.98
CA ILE A 103 4.40 17.06 4.33
C ILE A 103 5.85 16.58 4.29
N TYR A 104 6.60 16.86 3.23
CA TYR A 104 8.01 16.43 3.14
C TYR A 104 8.87 17.05 4.25
N GLY A 105 8.68 18.33 4.55
CA GLY A 105 9.39 19.02 5.63
C GLY A 105 9.05 18.42 7.01
N ALA A 106 7.76 18.21 7.28
CA ALA A 106 7.31 17.59 8.53
C ALA A 106 7.87 16.18 8.71
N VAL A 107 7.88 15.36 7.65
CA VAL A 107 8.44 14.01 7.68
C VAL A 107 9.95 14.02 7.88
N MET A 108 10.68 14.96 7.28
CA MET A 108 12.12 15.10 7.49
C MET A 108 12.44 15.47 8.95
N VAL A 109 11.73 16.45 9.50
CA VAL A 109 11.89 16.84 10.92
C VAL A 109 11.52 15.69 11.85
N ALA A 110 10.39 15.01 11.61
CA ALA A 110 9.99 13.84 12.37
C ALA A 110 11.04 12.72 12.30
N GLY A 111 11.64 12.49 11.13
CA GLY A 111 12.72 11.52 10.94
C GLY A 111 13.96 11.85 11.79
N VAL A 112 14.41 13.10 11.78
CA VAL A 112 15.54 13.56 12.60
C VAL A 112 15.24 13.42 14.09
N VAL A 113 14.05 13.82 14.52
CA VAL A 113 13.61 13.66 15.92
C VAL A 113 13.55 12.19 16.32
N CYS A 114 13.00 11.32 15.48
CA CYS A 114 12.98 9.87 15.72
C CYS A 114 14.39 9.28 15.81
N LEU A 115 15.35 9.74 15.01
CA LEU A 115 16.74 9.30 15.12
C LEU A 115 17.38 9.76 16.44
N ALA A 116 17.10 10.98 16.89
CA ALA A 116 17.61 11.50 18.15
C ALA A 116 17.00 10.80 19.38
N VAL A 117 15.69 10.52 19.35
CA VAL A 117 14.94 9.89 20.44
C VAL A 117 15.08 8.36 20.43
N GLY A 118 15.40 7.76 19.28
CA GLY A 118 15.55 6.32 19.07
C GLY A 118 16.28 5.54 20.17
N PRO A 119 17.51 5.94 20.60
CA PRO A 119 18.24 5.21 21.65
C PRO A 119 17.55 5.27 23.03
N PHE A 120 16.78 6.33 23.31
CA PHE A 120 15.98 6.44 24.53
C PHE A 120 14.68 5.64 24.44
N PHE A 121 14.04 5.66 23.28
CA PHE A 121 12.77 4.96 23.04
C PHE A 121 12.91 3.43 23.18
N GLY A 122 14.07 2.88 22.79
CA GLY A 122 14.43 1.48 23.02
C GLY A 122 14.33 1.03 24.48
N LYS A 123 14.62 1.93 25.44
CA LYS A 123 14.46 1.66 26.87
C LYS A 123 13.01 1.80 27.34
N LEU A 124 12.23 2.65 26.68
CA LEU A 124 10.84 2.91 27.01
C LEU A 124 9.89 1.81 26.52
N LEU A 125 10.24 1.12 25.42
CA LEU A 125 9.51 -0.03 24.88
C LEU A 125 9.31 -1.17 25.89
N ARG A 126 10.17 -1.29 26.91
CA ARG A 126 9.99 -2.20 28.06
C ARG A 126 8.68 -1.94 28.82
N PHE A 127 8.20 -0.71 28.85
CA PHE A 127 7.00 -0.29 29.58
C PHE A 127 5.72 -0.43 28.76
N PHE A 128 5.83 -0.71 27.46
CA PHE A 128 4.69 -0.92 26.57
C PHE A 128 4.48 -2.43 26.36
N PRO A 129 3.55 -3.06 27.09
CA PRO A 129 3.23 -4.46 26.87
C PRO A 129 2.69 -4.67 25.45
N PRO A 130 2.80 -5.89 24.89
CA PRO A 130 2.38 -6.20 23.51
C PRO A 130 0.91 -5.85 23.22
N LEU A 131 0.07 -5.77 24.26
CA LEU A 131 -1.32 -5.31 24.17
C LEU A 131 -1.43 -3.88 23.61
N VAL A 132 -0.57 -2.95 24.05
CA VAL A 132 -0.61 -1.56 23.57
C VAL A 132 -0.25 -1.49 22.09
N THR A 133 0.80 -2.20 21.70
CA THR A 133 1.24 -2.28 20.29
C THR A 133 0.14 -2.87 19.41
N GLY A 134 -0.53 -3.93 19.86
CA GLY A 134 -1.67 -4.52 19.15
C GLY A 134 -2.82 -3.54 18.96
N VAL A 135 -3.25 -2.87 20.04
CA VAL A 135 -4.33 -1.87 19.99
C VAL A 135 -3.99 -0.70 19.06
N VAL A 136 -2.75 -0.20 19.09
CA VAL A 136 -2.31 0.88 18.20
C VAL A 136 -2.35 0.43 16.74
N ILE A 137 -1.91 -0.78 16.43
CA ILE A 137 -1.98 -1.33 15.06
C ILE A 137 -3.44 -1.48 14.61
N THR A 138 -4.32 -1.99 15.49
CA THR A 138 -5.75 -2.08 15.19
C THR A 138 -6.35 -0.71 14.94
N LEU A 139 -5.99 0.30 15.74
CA LEU A 139 -6.47 1.66 15.55
C LEU A 139 -6.02 2.24 14.20
N ILE A 140 -4.75 2.05 13.82
CA ILE A 140 -4.24 2.46 12.50
C ILE A 140 -5.03 1.78 11.37
N GLY A 141 -5.38 0.49 11.52
CA GLY A 141 -6.19 -0.22 10.55
C GLY A 141 -7.62 0.34 10.44
N VAL A 142 -8.27 0.59 11.58
CA VAL A 142 -9.64 1.13 11.64
C VAL A 142 -9.71 2.54 11.07
N THR A 143 -8.74 3.41 11.37
CA THR A 143 -8.71 4.79 10.84
C THR A 143 -8.50 4.82 9.33
N LEU A 144 -7.85 3.81 8.76
CA LEU A 144 -7.63 3.69 7.31
C LEU A 144 -8.74 2.94 6.58
N MET A 145 -9.64 2.27 7.28
CA MET A 145 -10.77 1.54 6.70
C MET A 145 -11.64 2.36 5.73
N PRO A 146 -11.88 3.68 5.93
CA PRO A 146 -12.67 4.48 4.99
C PRO A 146 -12.07 4.57 3.58
N VAL A 147 -10.75 4.47 3.45
CA VAL A 147 -10.06 4.58 2.14
C VAL A 147 -10.45 3.44 1.19
N PRO A 148 -10.20 2.15 1.52
CA PRO A 148 -10.58 1.04 0.65
C PRO A 148 -12.10 0.90 0.53
N VAL A 149 -12.87 1.29 1.54
CA VAL A 149 -14.35 1.32 1.44
C VAL A 149 -14.79 2.36 0.40
N GLY A 150 -14.17 3.54 0.38
CA GLY A 150 -14.42 4.54 -0.66
C GLY A 150 -14.07 4.04 -2.06
N TRP A 151 -12.99 3.24 -2.18
CA TRP A 151 -12.67 2.59 -3.46
C TRP A 151 -13.67 1.49 -3.84
N ALA A 152 -14.18 0.74 -2.87
CA ALA A 152 -15.19 -0.31 -3.08
C ALA A 152 -16.57 0.25 -3.47
N GLN A 153 -16.95 1.44 -2.98
CA GLN A 153 -18.20 2.12 -3.37
C GLN A 153 -18.21 2.55 -4.84
N GLY A 154 -17.04 2.63 -5.49
CA GLY A 154 -16.91 2.86 -6.94
C GLY A 154 -17.35 1.67 -7.82
N GLY A 155 -17.81 0.56 -7.22
CA GLY A 155 -18.40 -0.59 -7.92
C GLY A 155 -17.39 -1.57 -8.52
N ASP A 156 -16.09 -1.31 -8.39
CA ASP A 156 -15.06 -2.15 -8.98
C ASP A 156 -14.68 -3.32 -8.08
N LEU A 157 -14.11 -4.35 -8.72
CA LEU A 157 -13.66 -5.67 -8.23
C LEU A 157 -13.05 -5.73 -6.83
N VAL A 158 -12.62 -4.60 -6.29
CA VAL A 158 -12.14 -4.39 -4.92
C VAL A 158 -13.11 -4.94 -3.89
N ALA A 159 -14.42 -4.67 -3.99
CA ALA A 159 -15.39 -5.12 -2.98
C ALA A 159 -15.47 -6.66 -2.88
N VAL A 160 -15.51 -7.33 -4.04
CA VAL A 160 -15.55 -8.81 -4.14
C VAL A 160 -14.22 -9.42 -3.70
N SER A 161 -13.10 -8.77 -4.02
CA SER A 161 -11.76 -9.21 -3.62
C SER A 161 -11.53 -9.09 -2.11
N LEU A 162 -12.09 -8.04 -1.49
CA LEU A 162 -12.04 -7.82 -0.05
C LEU A 162 -12.88 -8.88 0.68
N GLY A 163 -14.08 -9.16 0.17
CA GLY A 163 -14.92 -10.26 0.66
C GLY A 163 -14.22 -11.62 0.56
N ALA A 164 -13.60 -11.90 -0.58
CA ALA A 164 -12.85 -13.15 -0.78
C ALA A 164 -11.58 -13.26 0.08
N GLY A 165 -10.88 -12.15 0.33
CA GLY A 165 -9.70 -12.12 1.21
C GLY A 165 -10.02 -12.35 2.69
N ILE A 166 -11.28 -12.13 3.10
CA ILE A 166 -11.76 -12.43 4.45
C ILE A 166 -12.14 -13.92 4.62
N ILE A 167 -12.41 -14.65 3.53
CA ILE A 167 -12.85 -16.06 3.58
C ILE A 167 -11.87 -16.97 4.36
N PRO A 168 -10.54 -16.91 4.17
CA PRO A 168 -9.62 -17.74 4.95
C PRO A 168 -9.60 -17.42 6.44
N LEU A 169 -10.01 -16.20 6.83
CA LEU A 169 -10.12 -15.78 8.23
C LEU A 169 -11.47 -16.17 8.85
N ALA A 170 -12.56 -16.12 8.07
CA ALA A 170 -13.92 -16.43 8.52
C ALA A 170 -14.24 -17.93 8.51
N ALA A 171 -13.64 -18.70 7.60
CA ALA A 171 -13.85 -20.14 7.44
C ALA A 171 -12.52 -20.89 7.27
N PRO A 172 -11.73 -21.05 8.36
CA PRO A 172 -10.39 -21.65 8.29
C PRO A 172 -10.38 -23.12 7.83
N THR A 173 -11.49 -23.84 8.00
CA THR A 173 -11.67 -25.23 7.55
C THR A 173 -12.16 -25.37 6.11
N PHE A 174 -12.53 -24.27 5.45
CA PHE A 174 -13.07 -24.30 4.07
C PHE A 174 -12.06 -24.84 3.04
N TYR A 175 -10.76 -24.68 3.32
CA TYR A 175 -9.67 -25.18 2.47
C TYR A 175 -9.09 -26.51 2.94
N ALA A 176 -9.71 -27.18 3.93
CA ALA A 176 -9.20 -28.44 4.48
C ALA A 176 -9.15 -29.58 3.44
N ASP A 177 -10.09 -29.61 2.50
CA ASP A 177 -10.18 -30.64 1.44
C ASP A 177 -9.30 -30.34 0.22
N PHE A 178 -8.64 -29.17 0.17
CA PHE A 178 -7.76 -28.79 -0.94
C PHE A 178 -6.34 -29.36 -0.77
N PRO A 179 -5.64 -29.67 -1.86
CA PRO A 179 -4.28 -30.22 -1.80
C PRO A 179 -3.30 -29.28 -1.09
N ALA A 180 -2.29 -29.82 -0.41
CA ALA A 180 -1.39 -29.07 0.50
C ALA A 180 -0.70 -27.85 -0.13
N TRP A 181 -0.45 -27.87 -1.44
CA TRP A 181 0.09 -26.72 -2.18
C TRP A 181 -0.91 -25.57 -2.29
N ALA A 182 -2.20 -25.87 -2.40
CA ALA A 182 -3.29 -24.91 -2.46
C ALA A 182 -3.60 -24.34 -1.08
N GLN A 183 -3.53 -25.14 -0.01
CA GLN A 183 -3.65 -24.65 1.38
C GLN A 183 -2.55 -23.64 1.75
N THR A 184 -1.33 -23.87 1.28
CA THR A 184 -0.20 -22.95 1.54
C THR A 184 -0.42 -21.58 0.89
N VAL A 185 -1.14 -21.53 -0.24
CA VAL A 185 -1.42 -20.30 -0.99
C VAL A 185 -2.74 -19.67 -0.55
N LEU A 186 -3.84 -20.42 -0.51
CA LEU A 186 -5.20 -19.96 -0.21
C LEU A 186 -5.46 -19.76 1.30
N GLY A 187 -4.65 -20.36 2.17
CA GLY A 187 -4.73 -20.14 3.62
C GLY A 187 -4.30 -18.73 4.04
N SER A 188 -3.60 -18.00 3.17
CA SER A 188 -3.29 -16.58 3.40
C SER A 188 -4.38 -15.69 2.79
N GLY A 189 -5.10 -14.95 3.63
CA GLY A 189 -6.15 -13.99 3.19
C GLY A 189 -5.67 -12.98 2.14
N ILE A 190 -4.38 -12.63 2.17
CA ILE A 190 -3.75 -11.72 1.21
C ILE A 190 -3.67 -12.37 -0.18
N SER A 191 -3.28 -13.64 -0.24
CA SER A 191 -3.16 -14.39 -1.49
C SER A 191 -4.52 -14.74 -2.08
N ALA A 192 -5.47 -15.15 -1.25
CA ALA A 192 -6.84 -15.42 -1.68
C ALA A 192 -7.50 -14.16 -2.25
N GLY A 193 -7.39 -13.02 -1.56
CA GLY A 193 -7.90 -11.74 -2.04
C GLY A 193 -7.23 -11.28 -3.34
N ALA A 194 -5.90 -11.42 -3.45
CA ALA A 194 -5.16 -11.06 -4.66
C ALA A 194 -5.51 -11.94 -5.87
N LEU A 195 -5.63 -13.27 -5.67
CA LEU A 195 -6.01 -14.20 -6.74
C LEU A 195 -7.43 -13.92 -7.23
N VAL A 196 -8.36 -13.64 -6.33
CA VAL A 196 -9.73 -13.29 -6.72
C VAL A 196 -9.77 -11.94 -7.44
N ALA A 197 -9.00 -10.95 -7.00
CA ALA A 197 -8.87 -9.68 -7.69
C ALA A 197 -8.35 -9.85 -9.13
N VAL A 198 -7.30 -10.65 -9.31
CA VAL A 198 -6.72 -10.92 -10.63
C VAL A 198 -7.67 -11.74 -11.50
N ALA A 199 -8.33 -12.76 -10.95
CA ALA A 199 -9.28 -13.61 -11.66
C ALA A 199 -10.49 -12.83 -12.13
N LEU A 200 -11.08 -12.01 -11.25
CA LEU A 200 -12.16 -11.09 -11.62
C LEU A 200 -11.68 -10.10 -12.66
N ASN A 201 -10.47 -9.54 -12.50
CA ASN A 201 -9.94 -8.55 -13.43
C ASN A 201 -9.82 -9.17 -14.82
N LEU A 202 -9.25 -10.35 -14.94
CA LEU A 202 -9.13 -11.06 -16.22
C LEU A 202 -10.50 -11.47 -16.78
N PHE A 203 -11.43 -11.94 -15.95
CA PHE A 203 -12.76 -12.36 -16.36
C PHE A 203 -13.58 -11.20 -16.94
N PHE A 204 -13.60 -10.04 -16.26
CA PHE A 204 -14.28 -8.85 -16.76
C PHE A 204 -13.54 -8.19 -17.93
N HIS A 205 -12.20 -8.28 -18.00
CA HIS A 205 -11.44 -7.76 -19.15
C HIS A 205 -11.56 -8.64 -20.40
N HIS A 206 -11.82 -9.95 -20.27
CA HIS A 206 -11.98 -10.88 -21.40
C HIS A 206 -13.42 -11.02 -21.91
N LEU A 207 -14.46 -10.78 -21.10
CA LEU A 207 -15.86 -10.88 -21.55
C LEU A 207 -16.49 -9.56 -22.05
N GLY A 208 -15.75 -8.45 -22.01
CA GLY A 208 -16.15 -7.21 -22.67
C GLY A 208 -17.04 -6.31 -21.83
N THR A 209 -16.44 -5.24 -21.33
CA THR A 209 -16.78 -3.92 -21.85
C THR A 209 -15.47 -3.17 -22.04
N ARG A 210 -15.15 -2.84 -23.30
CA ARG A 210 -14.20 -1.75 -23.55
C ARG A 210 -14.89 -0.48 -23.08
N SER A 211 -14.72 -0.12 -21.81
CA SER A 211 -14.88 1.26 -21.36
C SER A 211 -13.74 2.05 -21.99
N THR A 212 -13.91 2.30 -23.27
CA THR A 212 -13.02 3.05 -24.14
C THR A 212 -12.97 4.46 -23.54
N PRO A 213 -11.84 4.91 -22.96
CA PRO A 213 -11.72 6.28 -22.47
C PRO A 213 -11.81 7.31 -23.62
N ARG A 214 -11.87 6.86 -24.87
CA ARG A 214 -11.80 7.65 -26.09
C ARG A 214 -13.12 8.36 -26.47
N ALA A 215 -14.27 7.93 -25.95
CA ALA A 215 -15.55 8.59 -26.24
C ALA A 215 -15.72 9.92 -25.46
N ALA A 216 -15.17 10.01 -24.24
CA ALA A 216 -15.17 11.25 -23.46
C ALA A 216 -14.25 12.32 -24.06
N VAL A 217 -13.15 11.92 -24.72
CA VAL A 217 -12.19 12.84 -25.36
C VAL A 217 -12.74 13.43 -26.67
N LEU A 218 -13.57 12.67 -27.41
CA LEU A 218 -14.18 13.15 -28.66
C LEU A 218 -15.43 14.01 -28.42
N SER A 219 -16.22 13.75 -27.36
CA SER A 219 -17.35 14.62 -26.99
C SER A 219 -16.89 15.96 -26.39
N ALA A 220 -15.72 16.01 -25.76
CA ALA A 220 -15.09 17.25 -25.29
C ALA A 220 -14.41 18.05 -26.42
N ALA A 221 -14.08 17.40 -27.55
CA ALA A 221 -13.49 18.05 -28.71
C ALA A 221 -14.54 18.65 -29.68
N SER A 222 -15.76 18.09 -29.74
CA SER A 222 -16.84 18.62 -30.59
C SER A 222 -17.66 19.75 -29.95
N SER A 223 -17.54 19.96 -28.64
CA SER A 223 -18.24 21.01 -27.89
C SER A 223 -17.49 22.35 -27.83
N GLY A 224 -16.30 22.45 -28.46
CA GLY A 224 -15.46 23.65 -28.49
C GLY A 224 -15.45 24.45 -29.80
N SER A 225 -16.27 24.09 -30.79
CA SER A 225 -16.32 24.78 -32.10
C SER A 225 -17.69 25.44 -32.33
N GLY A 226 -17.91 26.59 -31.67
CA GLY A 226 -19.10 27.42 -31.86
C GLY A 226 -18.86 28.84 -31.37
N THR A 227 -18.60 29.73 -32.32
CA THR A 227 -18.43 31.19 -32.27
C THR A 227 -19.42 31.91 -31.33
N GLN A 228 -19.00 33.04 -30.73
CA GLN A 228 -19.63 34.38 -30.78
C GLN A 228 -18.82 35.38 -29.93
N ILE A 229 -18.22 36.35 -30.61
CA ILE A 229 -17.52 37.54 -30.08
C ILE A 229 -18.52 38.70 -30.26
N PRO A 230 -18.81 39.54 -29.24
CA PRO A 230 -19.52 40.80 -29.46
C PRO A 230 -18.61 41.87 -30.08
#